data_AF-A0A2Z4VCD2-F1
#
_entry.id   AF-A0A2Z4VCD2-F1
#
_cell.length_a   1.000
_cell.length_b   1.000
_cell.length_c   1.000
_cell.angle_alpha   90.00
_cell.angle_beta   90.00
_cell.angle_gamma   90.00
#
_symmetry.space_group_name_H-M   'P 1'
#
loop_
_entity.id
_entity.type
_entity.pdbx_description
1 polymer ?
#
loop_
_entity_poly.entity_id
_entity_poly.type
_entity_poly.pdbx_seq_one_letter_code
_entity_poly.pdbx_strand_id
1 'polypeptide(L)'
;MGLRALAARHALLPLRIFLGVTFVYAGLDKLTDSAFLSATGDGSIGELMRGVRDTSAVPAMVDLALKAPVGFAVALAIGELLVGLGVLAGLLTRIAAVGGALISLSLWLTVSWAVTPYYYGNDLVYLVAWTPLVLAGAPYLSLDSVIRSRLSRRTA
;
A
#
# COMPACT_ATOMS: atom_id res chain seq x y z
N MET A 1 -2.21 -33.94 8.27
CA MET A 1 -2.74 -32.97 7.28
C MET A 1 -1.77 -32.95 6.10
N GLY A 2 -2.22 -33.13 4.85
CA GLY A 2 -1.31 -33.19 3.69
C GLY A 2 -0.73 -31.82 3.32
N LEU A 3 0.45 -31.79 2.68
CA LEU A 3 1.17 -30.58 2.27
C LEU A 3 0.30 -29.60 1.48
N ARG A 4 -0.53 -30.12 0.56
CA ARG A 4 -1.47 -29.34 -0.26
C ARG A 4 -2.53 -28.61 0.57
N ALA A 5 -3.03 -29.23 1.64
CA ALA A 5 -4.01 -28.61 2.53
C ALA A 5 -3.38 -27.49 3.38
N LEU A 6 -2.11 -27.65 3.77
CA LEU A 6 -1.36 -26.60 4.47
C LEU A 6 -1.09 -25.39 3.55
N ALA A 7 -0.70 -25.65 2.29
CA ALA A 7 -0.48 -24.61 1.29
C ALA A 7 -1.76 -23.82 0.99
N ALA A 8 -2.89 -24.52 0.77
CA ALA A 8 -4.18 -23.87 0.52
C ALA A 8 -4.62 -22.96 1.70
N ARG A 9 -4.35 -23.38 2.94
CA ARG A 9 -4.66 -22.59 4.15
C ARG A 9 -3.83 -21.32 4.27
N HIS A 10 -2.59 -21.34 3.79
CA HIS A 10 -1.63 -20.24 3.94
C HIS A 10 -1.32 -19.52 2.63
N ALA A 11 -2.10 -19.75 1.58
CA ALA A 11 -1.83 -19.25 0.23
C ALA A 11 -1.68 -17.71 0.17
N LEU A 12 -2.35 -16.99 1.07
CA LEU A 12 -2.28 -15.51 1.13
C LEU A 12 -1.12 -14.99 1.99
N LEU A 13 -0.43 -15.83 2.78
CA LEU A 13 0.66 -15.38 3.64
C LEU A 13 1.85 -14.81 2.84
N PRO A 14 2.36 -15.47 1.78
CA PRO A 14 3.45 -14.90 0.99
C PRO A 14 3.09 -13.54 0.41
N LEU A 15 1.88 -13.42 -0.13
CA LEU A 15 1.35 -12.17 -0.67
C LEU A 15 1.25 -11.07 0.39
N ARG A 16 0.74 -11.42 1.58
CA ARG A 16 0.61 -10.53 2.74
C ARG A 16 1.96 -10.00 3.19
N ILE A 17 2.95 -10.88 3.31
CA ILE A 17 4.31 -10.52 3.72
C ILE A 17 4.94 -9.61 2.67
N PHE A 18 4.86 -10.00 1.39
CA PHE A 18 5.44 -9.23 0.30
C PHE A 18 4.87 -7.81 0.22
N LEU A 19 3.54 -7.67 0.21
CA LEU A 19 2.89 -6.35 0.15
C LEU A 19 3.17 -5.54 1.41
N GLY A 20 3.07 -6.16 2.58
CA GLY A 20 3.31 -5.53 3.86
C GLY A 20 4.74 -4.98 3.98
N VAL A 21 5.75 -5.80 3.66
CA VAL A 21 7.15 -5.38 3.68
C VAL A 21 7.43 -4.30 2.65
N THR A 22 6.92 -4.45 1.43
CA THR A 22 7.07 -3.44 0.37
C THR A 22 6.56 -2.08 0.81
N PHE A 23 5.36 -2.03 1.41
CA PHE A 23 4.76 -0.77 1.86
C PHE A 23 5.47 -0.16 3.07
N VAL A 24 5.91 -0.99 4.03
CA VAL A 24 6.76 -0.52 5.15
C VAL A 24 8.06 0.08 4.62
N TYR A 25 8.73 -0.65 3.72
CA TYR A 25 9.99 -0.20 3.14
C TYR A 25 9.79 1.09 2.35
N ALA A 26 8.79 1.16 1.47
CA ALA A 26 8.50 2.35 0.67
C ALA A 26 8.16 3.58 1.52
N GLY A 27 7.41 3.40 2.61
CA GLY A 27 7.11 4.49 3.54
C GLY A 27 8.34 4.96 4.31
N LEU A 28 9.18 4.03 4.78
CA LEU A 28 10.43 4.38 5.47
C LEU A 28 11.41 5.08 4.54
N ASP A 29 11.61 4.54 3.34
CA ASP A 29 12.48 5.11 2.31
C ASP A 29 12.12 6.57 2.04
N LYS A 30 10.84 6.85 1.76
CA LYS A 30 10.32 8.22 1.56
C LYS A 30 10.49 9.12 2.78
N LEU A 31 10.35 8.61 4.01
CA LEU A 31 10.51 9.41 5.23
C LEU A 31 11.98 9.71 5.54
N THR A 32 12.90 8.86 5.07
CA THR A 32 14.34 9.02 5.31
C THR A 32 15.07 9.70 4.17
N ASP A 33 14.46 9.80 2.98
CA ASP A 33 15.01 10.53 1.85
C ASP A 33 14.68 12.03 1.93
N SER A 34 15.68 12.81 2.37
CA SER A 34 15.59 14.26 2.45
C SER A 34 15.40 14.95 1.09
N ALA A 35 15.89 14.35 -0.01
CA ALA A 35 15.72 14.91 -1.34
C ALA A 35 14.27 14.75 -1.80
N PHE A 36 13.69 13.56 -1.56
CA PHE A 36 12.28 13.28 -1.83
C PHE A 36 11.35 14.23 -1.06
N LEU A 37 11.63 14.48 0.24
CA LEU A 37 10.86 15.39 1.10
C LEU A 37 11.11 16.89 0.85
N SER A 38 11.23 17.28 -0.41
CA SER A 38 11.37 18.68 -0.85
C SER A 38 10.28 19.09 -1.84
N ALA A 39 9.96 20.38 -1.91
CA ALA A 39 9.06 20.92 -2.93
C ALA A 39 9.76 21.19 -4.27
N THR A 40 11.09 21.28 -4.27
CA THR A 40 11.91 21.64 -5.43
C THR A 40 13.25 20.92 -5.39
N GLY A 41 13.88 20.80 -6.56
CA GLY A 41 15.18 20.16 -6.72
C GLY A 41 15.07 18.71 -7.20
N ASP A 42 16.17 18.22 -7.75
CA ASP A 42 16.22 16.91 -8.40
C ASP A 42 15.84 15.80 -7.41
N GLY A 43 14.95 14.89 -7.83
CA GLY A 43 14.44 13.80 -7.00
C GLY A 43 13.34 14.21 -6.01
N SER A 44 12.99 15.49 -5.93
CA SER A 44 11.95 15.95 -5.00
C SER A 44 10.54 15.54 -5.41
N ILE A 45 9.65 15.35 -4.42
CA ILE A 45 8.23 15.06 -4.69
C ILE A 45 7.58 16.18 -5.52
N GLY A 46 7.97 17.43 -5.30
CA GLY A 46 7.39 18.56 -6.03
C GLY A 46 7.79 18.58 -7.52
N GLU A 47 9.03 18.23 -7.86
CA GLU A 47 9.43 18.02 -9.26
C GLU A 47 8.77 16.78 -9.86
N LEU A 48 8.72 15.67 -9.12
CA LEU A 48 8.05 14.45 -9.56
C LEU A 48 6.59 14.72 -9.92
N MET A 49 5.84 15.39 -9.04
CA MET A 49 4.43 15.73 -9.27
C MET A 49 4.26 16.67 -10.47
N ARG A 50 5.13 17.67 -10.64
CA ARG A 50 5.09 18.55 -11.83
C ARG A 50 5.38 17.77 -13.11
N GLY A 51 6.32 16.83 -13.09
CA GLY A 51 6.67 16.00 -14.24
C GLY A 51 5.56 15.06 -14.69
N VAL A 52 4.77 14.53 -13.75
CA VAL A 52 3.66 13.60 -14.08
C VAL A 52 2.32 14.29 -14.30
N ARG A 53 2.20 15.59 -14.03
CA ARG A 53 0.93 16.33 -14.06
C ARG A 53 0.18 16.17 -15.38
N ASP A 54 0.84 16.49 -16.48
CA ASP A 54 0.18 16.55 -17.80
C ASP A 54 0.08 15.18 -18.48
N THR A 55 0.69 14.15 -17.88
CA THR A 55 0.65 12.76 -18.35
C THR A 55 -0.20 11.85 -17.47
N SER A 56 -0.65 12.34 -16.31
CA SER A 56 -1.54 11.61 -15.40
C SER A 56 -2.95 11.43 -15.97
N ALA A 57 -3.63 10.35 -15.56
CA ALA A 57 -5.05 10.15 -15.87
C ALA A 57 -5.94 11.20 -15.20
N VAL A 58 -5.55 11.63 -13.99
CA VAL A 58 -6.32 12.55 -13.16
C VAL A 58 -5.43 13.71 -12.69
N PRO A 59 -5.19 14.72 -13.55
CA PRO A 59 -4.35 15.87 -13.21
C PRO A 59 -4.81 16.63 -11.96
N ALA A 60 -6.11 16.63 -11.68
CA ALA A 60 -6.68 17.26 -10.48
C ALA A 60 -6.15 16.65 -9.16
N MET A 61 -5.82 15.35 -9.13
CA MET A 61 -5.19 14.72 -7.97
C MET A 61 -3.76 15.21 -7.78
N VAL A 62 -3.03 15.38 -8.88
CA VAL A 62 -1.67 15.94 -8.87
C VAL A 62 -1.70 17.42 -8.44
N ASP A 63 -2.64 18.20 -8.96
CA ASP A 63 -2.85 19.61 -8.56
C ASP A 63 -3.19 19.74 -7.07
N LEU A 64 -3.92 18.77 -6.50
CA LEU A 64 -4.16 18.73 -5.06
C LEU A 64 -2.88 18.45 -4.27
N ALA A 65 -2.08 17.47 -4.69
CA ALA A 65 -0.79 17.17 -4.07
C ALA A 65 0.16 18.38 -4.15
N LEU A 66 0.15 19.10 -5.27
CA LEU A 66 0.99 20.29 -5.49
C LEU A 66 0.65 21.48 -4.58
N LYS A 67 -0.53 21.51 -3.94
CA LYS A 67 -0.84 22.55 -2.93
C LYS A 67 0.05 22.46 -1.70
N ALA A 68 0.49 21.25 -1.34
CA ALA A 68 1.38 21.00 -0.22
C ALA A 68 2.23 19.74 -0.50
N PRO A 69 3.23 19.80 -1.40
CA PRO A 69 3.94 18.61 -1.89
C PRO A 69 4.59 17.79 -0.78
N VAL A 70 5.27 18.46 0.16
CA VAL A 70 5.92 17.80 1.30
C VAL A 70 4.88 17.20 2.25
N GLY A 71 3.78 17.92 2.53
CA GLY A 71 2.69 17.40 3.34
C GLY A 71 2.04 16.16 2.72
N PHE A 72 1.86 16.17 1.41
CA PHE A 72 1.39 15.01 0.65
C PHE A 72 2.38 13.84 0.72
N ALA A 73 3.69 14.07 0.51
CA ALA A 73 4.71 13.03 0.63
C ALA A 73 4.73 12.38 2.01
N VAL A 74 4.65 13.19 3.07
CA VAL A 74 4.59 12.68 4.45
C VAL A 74 3.31 11.89 4.69
N ALA A 75 2.15 12.40 4.25
CA ALA A 75 0.88 11.68 4.40
C ALA A 75 0.86 10.35 3.64
N LEU A 76 1.39 10.33 2.41
CA LEU A 76 1.55 9.13 1.59
C LEU A 76 2.45 8.12 2.31
N ALA A 77 3.64 8.54 2.75
CA ALA A 77 4.61 7.67 3.38
C ALA A 77 4.12 7.10 4.73
N ILE A 78 3.43 7.91 5.53
CA ILE A 78 2.76 7.44 6.76
C ILE A 78 1.64 6.46 6.42
N GLY A 79 0.84 6.75 5.38
CA GLY A 79 -0.22 5.86 4.91
C GLY A 79 0.33 4.49 4.48
N GLU A 80 1.40 4.49 3.69
CA GLU A 80 2.10 3.26 3.28
C GLU A 80 2.61 2.48 4.49
N LEU A 81 3.26 3.15 5.45
CA LEU A 81 3.77 2.52 6.66
C LEU A 81 2.66 1.91 7.51
N LEU A 82 1.56 2.63 7.76
CA LEU A 82 0.42 2.14 8.53
C LEU A 82 -0.26 0.96 7.86
N VAL A 83 -0.45 1.01 6.53
CA VAL A 83 -0.99 -0.10 5.74
C VAL A 83 -0.08 -1.32 5.85
N GLY A 84 1.21 -1.14 5.61
CA GLY A 84 2.19 -2.21 5.65
C GLY A 84 2.24 -2.90 7.01
N LEU A 85 2.34 -2.12 8.09
CA LEU A 85 2.34 -2.63 9.46
C LEU A 85 1.01 -3.31 9.83
N GLY A 86 -0.14 -2.72 9.47
CA GLY A 86 -1.45 -3.28 9.78
C GLY A 86 -1.68 -4.64 9.11
N VAL A 87 -1.25 -4.78 7.86
CA VAL A 87 -1.35 -6.03 7.09
C VAL A 87 -0.36 -7.08 7.63
N LEU A 88 0.86 -6.70 7.99
CA LEU A 88 1.85 -7.62 8.57
C LEU A 88 1.41 -8.14 9.94
N ALA A 89 0.97 -7.25 10.82
CA ALA A 89 0.44 -7.59 12.14
C ALA A 89 -0.85 -8.42 12.05
N GLY A 90 -1.57 -8.34 10.92
CA GLY A 90 -2.85 -9.00 10.76
C GLY A 90 -3.93 -8.38 11.64
N LEU A 91 -3.88 -7.06 11.84
CA LEU A 91 -4.85 -6.28 12.61
C LEU A 91 -5.64 -5.40 11.65
N LEU A 92 -6.97 -5.49 11.68
CA LEU A 92 -7.84 -4.77 10.74
C LEU A 92 -7.42 -4.98 9.28
N THR A 93 -6.98 -6.20 8.92
CA THR A 93 -6.27 -6.43 7.64
C THR A 93 -7.09 -6.02 6.43
N ARG A 94 -8.42 -6.17 6.48
CA ARG A 94 -9.29 -5.73 5.38
C ARG A 94 -9.24 -4.22 5.17
N ILE A 95 -9.28 -3.45 6.26
CA ILE A 95 -9.20 -1.98 6.20
C ILE A 95 -7.83 -1.56 5.70
N ALA A 96 -6.77 -2.16 6.23
CA ALA A 96 -5.41 -1.88 5.77
C ALA A 96 -5.21 -2.26 4.29
N ALA A 97 -5.75 -3.39 3.83
CA ALA A 97 -5.70 -3.80 2.43
C ALA A 97 -6.50 -2.86 1.50
N VAL A 98 -7.64 -2.32 1.95
CA VAL A 98 -8.36 -1.28 1.21
C VAL A 98 -7.51 -0.01 1.12
N GLY A 99 -6.86 0.40 2.22
CA GLY A 99 -5.91 1.51 2.20
C GLY A 99 -4.77 1.30 1.20
N GLY A 100 -4.16 0.10 1.19
CA GLY A 100 -3.13 -0.27 0.22
C GLY A 100 -3.63 -0.21 -1.22
N ALA A 101 -4.83 -0.74 -1.49
CA ALA A 101 -5.46 -0.66 -2.81
C ALA A 101 -5.70 0.80 -3.24
N LEU A 102 -6.19 1.67 -2.35
CA LEU A 102 -6.44 3.08 -2.65
C LEU A 102 -5.15 3.86 -2.91
N ILE A 103 -4.08 3.58 -2.16
CA ILE A 103 -2.75 4.17 -2.41
C ILE A 103 -2.23 3.72 -3.77
N SER A 104 -2.25 2.41 -4.05
CA SER A 104 -1.81 1.88 -5.36
C SER A 104 -2.64 2.41 -6.52
N LEU A 105 -3.96 2.54 -6.35
CA LEU A 105 -4.84 3.15 -7.36
C LEU A 105 -4.47 4.61 -7.61
N SER A 106 -4.24 5.38 -6.54
CA SER A 106 -3.86 6.79 -6.64
C SER A 106 -2.54 6.94 -7.40
N LEU A 107 -1.51 6.19 -7.01
CA LEU A 107 -0.21 6.20 -7.66
C LEU A 107 -0.28 5.71 -9.11
N TRP A 108 -1.10 4.71 -9.40
CA TRP A 108 -1.31 4.27 -10.77
C TRP A 108 -1.94 5.36 -11.64
N LEU A 109 -2.98 6.04 -11.15
CA LEU A 109 -3.66 7.10 -11.89
C LEU A 109 -2.80 8.36 -12.07
N THR A 110 -1.84 8.60 -11.17
CA THR A 110 -1.01 9.81 -11.21
C THR A 110 0.39 9.58 -11.78
N VAL A 111 1.13 8.63 -11.24
CA VAL A 111 2.57 8.47 -11.49
C VAL A 111 2.82 7.48 -12.62
N SER A 112 2.25 6.27 -12.56
CA SER A 112 2.57 5.22 -13.51
C SER A 112 1.58 5.06 -14.68
N TRP A 113 0.55 5.92 -14.77
CA TRP A 113 -0.46 5.87 -15.83
C TRP A 113 0.14 5.92 -17.24
N ALA A 114 1.08 6.84 -17.46
CA ALA A 114 1.71 7.05 -18.76
C ALA A 114 2.81 6.03 -19.10
N VAL A 115 3.18 5.16 -18.15
CA VAL A 115 4.23 4.16 -18.36
C VAL A 115 3.79 3.18 -19.45
N THR A 116 4.54 3.16 -20.55
CA THR A 116 4.27 2.30 -21.70
C THR A 116 5.48 1.45 -22.03
N PRO A 117 5.30 0.13 -22.17
CA PRO A 117 4.08 -0.65 -21.93
C PRO A 117 3.65 -0.69 -20.44
N TYR A 118 2.35 -0.86 -20.19
CA TYR A 118 1.76 -0.74 -18.85
C TYR A 118 2.37 -1.69 -17.80
N TYR A 119 2.90 -2.83 -18.22
CA TYR A 119 3.49 -3.84 -17.32
C TYR A 119 4.86 -3.43 -16.76
N TYR A 120 5.43 -2.31 -17.19
CA TYR A 120 6.59 -1.71 -16.53
C TYR A 120 6.20 -0.89 -15.29
N GLY A 121 4.92 -0.52 -15.14
CA GLY A 121 4.41 0.10 -13.92
C GLY A 121 4.10 -0.95 -12.84
N ASN A 122 4.57 -0.72 -11.63
CA ASN A 122 4.33 -1.57 -10.46
C ASN A 122 2.94 -1.35 -9.82
N ASP A 123 2.43 -0.11 -9.85
CA ASP A 123 1.25 0.28 -9.06
C ASP A 123 -0.01 -0.49 -9.44
N LEU A 124 -0.22 -0.77 -10.74
CA LEU A 124 -1.37 -1.54 -11.22
C LEU A 124 -1.33 -2.98 -10.67
N VAL A 125 -0.16 -3.61 -10.67
CA VAL A 125 0.01 -4.97 -10.13
C VAL A 125 -0.22 -4.96 -8.63
N TYR A 126 0.28 -3.96 -7.90
CA TYR A 126 0.01 -3.82 -6.47
C TYR A 126 -1.47 -3.62 -6.17
N LEU A 127 -2.18 -2.78 -6.93
CA LEU A 127 -3.62 -2.59 -6.81
C LEU A 127 -4.37 -3.93 -6.91
N VAL A 128 -4.07 -4.72 -7.94
CA VAL A 128 -4.70 -6.04 -8.12
C VAL A 128 -4.28 -7.01 -7.02
N ALA A 129 -3.03 -6.97 -6.58
CA ALA A 129 -2.49 -7.81 -5.51
C ALA A 129 -3.11 -7.56 -4.13
N TRP A 130 -3.69 -6.37 -3.88
CA TRP A 130 -4.45 -6.11 -2.66
C TRP A 130 -5.83 -6.78 -2.64
N THR A 131 -6.42 -7.08 -3.80
CA THR A 131 -7.80 -7.59 -3.89
C THR A 131 -8.05 -8.90 -3.12
N PRO A 132 -7.15 -9.91 -3.11
CA PRO A 132 -7.40 -11.13 -2.34
C PRO A 132 -7.40 -10.87 -0.84
N LEU A 133 -6.60 -9.92 -0.35
CA LEU A 133 -6.55 -9.55 1.07
C LEU A 133 -7.77 -8.72 1.48
N VAL A 134 -8.31 -7.89 0.59
CA VAL A 134 -9.59 -7.19 0.81
C VAL A 134 -10.73 -8.21 0.96
N LEU A 135 -10.80 -9.19 0.06
CA LEU A 135 -11.87 -10.19 0.04
C LEU A 135 -11.74 -11.19 1.20
N ALA A 136 -10.58 -11.82 1.36
CA ALA A 136 -10.37 -12.91 2.31
C ALA A 136 -9.96 -12.43 3.72
N GLY A 137 -9.39 -11.22 3.85
CA GLY A 137 -8.76 -10.76 5.10
C GLY A 137 -7.51 -11.57 5.48
N ALA A 138 -7.13 -11.55 6.76
CA ALA A 138 -6.07 -12.38 7.32
C ALA A 138 -6.66 -13.46 8.26
N PRO A 139 -7.04 -14.64 7.74
CA PRO A 139 -7.66 -15.68 8.56
C PRO A 139 -6.69 -16.41 9.52
N TYR A 140 -5.38 -16.39 9.25
CA TYR A 140 -4.37 -17.11 10.04
C TYR A 140 -3.14 -16.24 10.32
N LEU A 141 -2.43 -16.55 11.42
CA LEU A 141 -1.27 -15.78 11.93
C LEU A 141 -1.55 -14.27 11.95
N SER A 142 -2.70 -13.89 12.50
CA SER A 142 -3.20 -12.52 12.53
C SER A 142 -3.67 -12.18 13.94
N LEU A 143 -3.43 -10.94 14.37
CA LEU A 143 -3.98 -10.45 15.64
C LEU A 143 -5.52 -10.49 15.64
N ASP A 144 -6.16 -10.28 14.48
CA ASP A 144 -7.62 -10.43 14.30
C ASP A 144 -8.11 -11.83 14.73
N SER A 145 -7.37 -12.89 14.39
CA SER A 145 -7.71 -14.26 14.78
C SER A 145 -7.58 -14.49 16.29
N VAL A 146 -6.57 -13.88 16.93
CA VAL A 146 -6.34 -13.97 18.38
C VAL A 146 -7.44 -13.24 19.14
N ILE A 147 -7.77 -12.02 18.74
CA ILE A 147 -8.85 -11.21 19.36
C ILE A 147 -10.19 -11.95 19.27
N ARG A 148 -10.53 -12.50 18.09
CA ARG A 148 -11.77 -13.26 17.89
C ARG A 148 -11.85 -14.49 18.79
N SER A 149 -10.74 -15.22 18.93
CA SER A 149 -10.69 -16.40 19.80
C SER A 149 -10.85 -16.06 21.29
N ARG A 150 -10.36 -14.88 21.71
CA ARG A 150 -10.49 -14.41 23.11
C ARG A 150 -11.91 -13.92 23.41
N LEU A 151 -12.56 -13.24 22.46
CA LEU A 151 -13.93 -12.78 22.61
C LEU A 151 -14.91 -13.96 22.70
N SER A 152 -14.76 -15.00 21.85
CA SER A 152 -15.67 -16.16 21.89
C SER A 152 -15.54 -16.98 23.18
N ARG A 153 -14.37 -16.97 23.84
CA ARG A 153 -14.16 -17.63 25.14
C ARG A 153 -14.72 -16.85 26.32
N ARG A 154 -15.01 -15.56 26.18
CA ARG A 154 -15.61 -14.74 27.24
C ARG A 154 -17.14 -14.79 27.24
N THR A 155 -17.74 -15.20 26.12
CA THR A 155 -19.18 -15.30 25.93
C THR A 155 -19.73 -16.73 26.06
N ALA A 156 -18.85 -17.71 26.29
CA ALA A 156 -19.17 -19.11 26.56
C ALA A 156 -18.93 -19.42 28.04
#